data_AF-A0A4Q3VXU7-F1
#
_entry.id   AF-A0A4Q3VXU7-F1
#
_cell.length_a   1.000
_cell.length_b   1.000
_cell.length_c   1.000
_cell.angle_alpha   90.00
_cell.angle_beta   90.00
_cell.angle_gamma   90.00
#
_symmetry.space_group_name_H-M   'P 1'
#
loop_
_entity.id
_entity.type
_entity.pdbx_description
1 polymer ?
#
loop_
_entity_poly.entity_id
_entity_poly.type
_entity_poly.pdbx_seq_one_letter_code
_entity_poly.pdbx_strand_id
1 'polypeptide(L)'
;MRILGIDPGLERIGYGIIDKVGSRMIPVAYGLIETPRIEMPQRIRMAHERTIELIDEYKPDCIATERLLFTVNKTTAMDVAKSLGVILLAGAEKGLAWCEYSPPEVKQSVTGVGNADKKQVQFMVTRLLGLAETPKPDDVADGLAVAITHAMRMNIPKVAAPTVEVLQRRTPATNRRLVKV
;
A
#
# COMPACT_ATOMS: atom_id res chain seq x y z
N MET A 1 6.34 -4.20 14.75
CA MET A 1 6.20 -3.48 13.48
C MET A 1 4.75 -3.56 13.07
N ARG A 2 4.07 -2.41 12.93
CA ARG A 2 2.70 -2.29 12.47
C ARG A 2 2.68 -1.97 10.98
N ILE A 3 1.89 -2.71 10.22
CA ILE A 3 1.89 -2.66 8.76
C ILE A 3 0.48 -2.33 8.29
N LEU A 4 0.34 -1.34 7.41
CA LEU A 4 -0.88 -1.08 6.66
C LEU A 4 -0.76 -1.71 5.26
N GLY A 5 -1.46 -2.82 5.01
CA GLY A 5 -1.62 -3.41 3.69
C GLY A 5 -2.83 -2.82 2.97
N ILE A 6 -2.67 -2.49 1.69
CA ILE A 6 -3.73 -1.94 0.83
C ILE A 6 -3.89 -2.81 -0.42
N ASP A 7 -5.13 -3.21 -0.70
CA ASP A 7 -5.58 -3.69 -2.00
C ASP A 7 -6.18 -2.50 -2.78
N PRO A 8 -5.47 -1.96 -3.78
CA PRO A 8 -5.87 -0.72 -4.43
C PRO A 8 -7.12 -0.90 -5.28
N GLY A 9 -8.08 -0.01 -5.10
CA GLY A 9 -9.28 0.09 -5.92
C GLY A 9 -9.78 1.52 -6.03
N LEU A 10 -10.96 1.68 -6.61
CA LEU A 10 -11.64 2.99 -6.65
C LEU A 10 -12.95 2.95 -5.88
N GLU A 11 -13.86 2.03 -6.21
CA GLU A 11 -15.14 1.88 -5.48
C GLU A 11 -14.93 1.31 -4.08
N ARG A 12 -14.09 0.29 -3.98
CA ARG A 12 -13.71 -0.38 -2.75
C ARG A 12 -12.19 -0.50 -2.74
N ILE A 13 -11.58 -0.04 -1.67
CA ILE A 13 -10.15 -0.19 -1.40
C ILE A 13 -10.05 -1.01 -0.13
N GLY A 14 -9.55 -2.22 -0.25
CA GLY A 14 -9.35 -3.09 0.90
C GLY A 14 -8.15 -2.66 1.72
N TYR A 15 -8.29 -2.65 3.05
CA TYR A 15 -7.15 -2.43 3.94
C TYR A 15 -7.07 -3.49 5.03
N GLY A 16 -5.85 -3.78 5.43
CA GLY A 16 -5.54 -4.65 6.57
C GLY A 16 -4.38 -4.09 7.37
N ILE A 17 -4.58 -3.94 8.68
CA ILE A 17 -3.56 -3.49 9.63
C ILE A 17 -3.21 -4.66 10.53
N ILE A 18 -1.92 -5.02 10.53
CA ILE A 18 -1.41 -6.10 11.38
C ILE A 18 -0.17 -5.67 12.15
N ASP A 19 0.00 -6.23 13.33
CA ASP A 19 1.23 -6.16 14.10
C ASP A 19 2.07 -7.41 13.87
N LYS A 20 3.33 -7.22 13.50
CA LYS A 20 4.36 -8.25 13.50
C LYS A 20 5.18 -8.16 14.79
N VAL A 21 5.15 -9.24 15.58
CA VAL A 21 5.93 -9.43 16.82
C VAL A 21 6.70 -10.75 16.71
N GLY A 22 7.99 -10.67 16.41
CA GLY A 22 8.80 -11.86 16.10
C GLY A 22 8.23 -12.59 14.86
N SER A 23 7.85 -13.85 15.04
CA SER A 23 7.20 -14.68 14.00
C SER A 23 5.67 -14.56 14.00
N ARG A 24 5.06 -13.91 15.00
CA ARG A 24 3.60 -13.78 15.10
C ARG A 24 3.11 -12.58 14.31
N MET A 25 1.97 -12.76 13.65
CA MET A 25 1.20 -11.70 13.00
C MET A 25 -0.14 -11.61 13.71
N ILE A 26 -0.51 -10.40 14.14
CA ILE A 26 -1.71 -10.15 14.93
C ILE A 26 -2.57 -9.15 14.16
N PRO A 27 -3.83 -9.47 13.83
CA PRO A 27 -4.73 -8.51 13.20
C PRO A 27 -5.07 -7.38 14.18
N VAL A 28 -4.99 -6.13 13.71
CA VAL A 28 -5.30 -4.92 14.50
C VAL A 28 -6.63 -4.32 14.04
N ALA A 29 -6.78 -4.07 12.74
CA ALA A 29 -7.98 -3.57 12.12
C ALA A 29 -7.98 -3.93 10.63
N TYR A 30 -9.15 -4.07 10.02
CA TYR A 30 -9.28 -4.31 8.60
C TYR A 30 -10.66 -3.90 8.13
N GLY A 31 -10.79 -3.55 6.86
CA GLY A 31 -12.06 -3.09 6.31
C GLY A 31 -11.92 -2.53 4.91
N LEU A 32 -12.88 -1.69 4.56
CA LEU A 32 -12.93 -1.00 3.28
C LEU A 32 -12.87 0.51 3.46
N ILE A 33 -12.16 1.16 2.56
CA ILE A 33 -12.46 2.53 2.16
C ILE A 33 -13.38 2.45 0.95
N GLU A 34 -14.60 2.97 1.09
CA GLU A 34 -15.59 3.00 0.01
C GLU A 34 -15.72 4.42 -0.55
N THR A 35 -15.76 4.54 -1.88
CA THR A 35 -16.05 5.81 -2.55
C THR A 35 -17.29 5.69 -3.43
N PRO A 36 -18.25 6.63 -3.35
CA PRO A 36 -19.44 6.61 -4.18
C PRO A 36 -19.10 6.88 -5.65
N ARG A 37 -20.02 6.53 -6.56
CA ARG A 37 -19.90 6.82 -7.99
C ARG A 37 -20.21 8.29 -8.29
N ILE A 38 -19.31 9.17 -7.88
CA ILE A 38 -19.31 10.61 -8.13
C ILE A 38 -18.10 11.00 -8.98
N GLU A 39 -17.92 12.29 -9.23
CA GLU A 39 -16.78 12.83 -9.96
C GLU A 39 -15.43 12.38 -9.39
N MET A 40 -14.50 12.02 -10.27
CA MET A 40 -13.21 11.42 -9.90
C MET A 40 -12.41 12.22 -8.85
N PRO A 41 -12.29 13.56 -8.94
CA PRO A 41 -11.55 14.35 -7.95
C PRO A 41 -12.08 14.18 -6.52
N GLN A 42 -13.41 14.12 -6.35
CA GLN A 42 -14.06 13.95 -5.06
C GLN A 42 -13.81 12.54 -4.52
N ARG A 43 -13.82 11.53 -5.39
CA ARG A 43 -13.54 10.14 -4.99
C ARG A 43 -12.12 9.97 -4.45
N ILE A 44 -11.13 10.49 -5.17
CA ILE A 44 -9.73 10.40 -4.72
C ILE A 44 -9.48 11.29 -3.49
N ARG A 45 -10.20 12.41 -3.34
CA ARG A 45 -10.16 13.20 -2.10
C ARG A 45 -10.65 12.37 -0.90
N MET A 46 -11.78 11.69 -1.03
CA MET A 46 -12.29 10.80 0.02
C MET A 46 -11.31 9.66 0.33
N ALA A 47 -10.71 9.05 -0.69
CA ALA A 47 -9.71 7.99 -0.49
C ALA A 47 -8.49 8.50 0.29
N HIS A 48 -7.99 9.70 -0.03
CA HIS A 48 -6.91 10.38 0.71
C HIS A 48 -7.29 10.66 2.16
N GLU A 49 -8.41 11.34 2.39
CA GLU A 49 -8.90 11.71 3.73
C GLU A 49 -9.04 10.47 4.62
N ARG A 50 -9.67 9.40 4.11
CA ARG A 50 -9.84 8.14 4.84
C ARG A 50 -8.52 7.41 5.10
N THR A 51 -7.56 7.50 4.18
CA THR A 51 -6.23 6.93 4.40
C THR A 51 -5.49 7.67 5.51
N ILE A 52 -5.58 9.00 5.54
CA ILE A 52 -5.02 9.82 6.63
C ILE A 52 -5.64 9.45 7.97
N GLU A 53 -6.97 9.31 8.04
CA GLU A 53 -7.68 8.86 9.26
C GLU A 53 -7.14 7.52 9.76
N LEU A 54 -7.00 6.52 8.89
CA LEU A 54 -6.44 5.22 9.25
C LEU A 54 -4.99 5.33 9.75
N ILE A 55 -4.15 6.14 9.08
CA ILE A 55 -2.76 6.33 9.50
C ILE A 55 -2.69 7.01 10.88
N ASP A 56 -3.51 8.03 11.11
CA ASP A 56 -3.51 8.77 12.38
C ASP A 56 -4.07 7.94 13.54
N GLU A 57 -5.11 7.15 13.29
CA GLU A 57 -5.74 6.27 14.29
C GLU A 57 -4.81 5.12 14.67
N TYR A 58 -4.28 4.39 13.68
CA TYR A 58 -3.57 3.14 13.92
C TYR A 58 -2.06 3.27 13.96
N LYS A 59 -1.49 4.38 13.47
CA LYS A 59 -0.04 4.67 13.49
C LYS A 59 0.81 3.52 12.93
N PRO A 60 0.58 3.07 11.69
CA PRO A 60 1.43 2.06 11.07
C PRO A 60 2.87 2.57 10.92
N ASP A 61 3.85 1.66 10.91
CA ASP A 61 5.26 1.96 10.66
C ASP A 61 5.55 2.05 9.14
N CYS A 62 4.74 1.36 8.33
CA CYS A 62 4.91 1.28 6.88
C CYS A 62 3.58 0.98 6.17
N ILE A 63 3.56 1.28 4.88
CA ILE A 63 2.48 0.94 3.96
C ILE A 63 2.96 -0.07 2.91
N ALA A 64 2.14 -1.09 2.64
CA ALA A 64 2.39 -2.10 1.62
C ALA A 64 1.21 -2.16 0.65
N THR A 65 1.48 -2.33 -0.64
CA THR A 65 0.43 -2.37 -1.67
C THR A 65 0.64 -3.55 -2.64
N GLU A 66 -0.44 -4.08 -3.23
CA GLU A 66 -0.31 -4.93 -4.41
C GLU A 66 0.06 -4.08 -5.64
N ARG A 67 0.92 -4.60 -6.51
CA ARG A 67 1.30 -3.98 -7.78
C ARG A 67 0.19 -4.15 -8.80
N LEU A 68 -0.22 -3.03 -9.40
CA LEU A 68 -1.18 -3.01 -10.51
C LEU A 68 -0.58 -3.66 -11.78
N LEU A 69 -1.32 -4.61 -12.37
CA LEU A 69 -0.97 -5.21 -13.67
C LEU A 69 -1.89 -4.66 -14.77
N PHE A 70 -1.28 -4.02 -15.78
CA PHE A 70 -1.99 -3.30 -16.85
C PHE A 70 -2.15 -4.14 -18.13
N THR A 71 -2.89 -5.26 -18.07
CA THR A 71 -2.90 -6.22 -19.20
C THR A 71 -4.13 -6.15 -20.12
N VAL A 72 -5.30 -5.66 -19.67
CA VAL A 72 -6.53 -5.75 -20.50
C VAL A 72 -7.42 -4.48 -20.46
N ASN A 73 -7.69 -3.90 -19.28
CA ASN A 73 -8.64 -2.77 -19.13
C ASN A 73 -7.94 -1.48 -18.70
N LYS A 74 -7.35 -0.77 -19.67
CA LYS A 74 -6.53 0.44 -19.44
C LYS A 74 -7.27 1.55 -18.69
N THR A 75 -8.55 1.77 -18.96
CA THR A 75 -9.34 2.86 -18.33
C THR A 75 -9.52 2.61 -16.83
N THR A 76 -9.98 1.41 -16.45
CA THR A 76 -10.16 1.04 -15.04
C THR A 76 -8.83 1.04 -14.28
N ALA A 77 -7.76 0.58 -14.93
CA ALA A 77 -6.45 0.55 -14.30
C ALA A 77 -5.88 1.96 -14.06
N MET A 78 -6.14 2.90 -14.97
CA MET A 78 -5.75 4.30 -14.78
C MET A 78 -6.52 4.95 -13.62
N ASP A 79 -7.80 4.62 -13.47
CA ASP A 79 -8.62 5.14 -12.39
C ASP A 79 -8.20 4.58 -11.01
N VAL A 80 -7.86 3.29 -10.94
CA VAL A 80 -7.26 2.69 -9.74
C VAL A 80 -5.88 3.31 -9.46
N ALA A 81 -5.07 3.59 -10.49
CA ALA A 81 -3.77 4.23 -10.31
C ALA A 81 -3.88 5.66 -9.73
N LYS A 82 -4.92 6.44 -10.11
CA LYS A 82 -5.20 7.75 -9.50
C LYS A 82 -5.50 7.61 -8.00
N SER A 83 -6.34 6.64 -7.65
CA SER A 83 -6.67 6.32 -6.25
C SER A 83 -5.43 5.88 -5.47
N LEU A 84 -4.63 4.97 -6.01
CA LEU A 84 -3.36 4.54 -5.40
C LEU A 84 -2.41 5.73 -5.21
N GLY A 85 -2.29 6.62 -6.20
CA GLY A 85 -1.43 7.80 -6.10
C GLY A 85 -1.74 8.69 -4.90
N VAL A 86 -3.02 8.92 -4.59
CA VAL A 86 -3.41 9.71 -3.42
C VAL A 86 -3.26 8.96 -2.09
N ILE A 87 -3.42 7.64 -2.09
CA ILE A 87 -3.12 6.78 -0.92
C ILE A 87 -1.62 6.85 -0.58
N LEU A 88 -0.76 6.76 -1.61
CA LEU A 88 0.69 6.88 -1.43
C LEU A 88 1.10 8.28 -0.99
N LEU A 89 0.43 9.33 -1.50
CA LEU A 89 0.62 10.69 -1.03
C LEU A 89 0.31 10.81 0.48
N ALA A 90 -0.83 10.27 0.92
CA ALA A 90 -1.20 10.28 2.35
C ALA A 90 -0.14 9.57 3.22
N GLY A 91 0.37 8.42 2.76
CA GLY A 91 1.49 7.73 3.42
C GLY A 91 2.76 8.58 3.50
N ALA A 92 3.13 9.24 2.41
CA ALA A 92 4.31 10.10 2.34
C ALA A 92 4.20 11.35 3.23
N GLU A 93 3.02 11.98 3.29
CA GLU A 93 2.75 13.12 4.19
C GLU A 93 2.92 12.76 5.67
N LYS A 94 2.70 11.49 6.02
CA LYS A 94 2.87 10.93 7.37
C LYS A 94 4.24 10.27 7.58
N GLY A 95 5.13 10.35 6.59
CA GLY A 95 6.51 9.83 6.68
C GLY A 95 6.62 8.31 6.63
N LEU A 96 5.61 7.60 6.10
CA LEU A 96 5.62 6.14 6.01
C LEU A 96 6.48 5.65 4.84
N ALA A 97 7.29 4.62 5.10
CA ALA A 97 7.95 3.88 4.04
C ALA A 97 6.92 3.05 3.25
N TRP A 98 7.05 3.03 1.93
CA TRP A 98 6.20 2.26 1.04
C TRP A 98 6.93 1.05 0.43
N CYS A 99 6.24 -0.08 0.35
CA CYS A 99 6.67 -1.27 -0.40
C CYS A 99 5.54 -1.77 -1.29
N GLU A 100 5.90 -2.33 -2.45
CA GLU A 100 4.95 -2.94 -3.37
C GLU A 100 5.30 -4.41 -3.65
N TYR A 101 4.27 -5.23 -3.90
CA TYR A 101 4.40 -6.66 -4.16
C TYR A 101 3.55 -7.08 -5.35
N SER A 102 4.09 -7.92 -6.22
CA SER A 102 3.31 -8.48 -7.34
C SER A 102 2.33 -9.57 -6.87
N PRO A 103 1.25 -9.83 -7.62
CA PRO A 103 0.28 -10.88 -7.24
C PRO A 103 0.91 -12.27 -6.99
N PRO A 104 1.90 -12.74 -7.79
CA PRO A 104 2.59 -13.99 -7.49
C PRO A 104 3.38 -13.95 -6.16
N GLU A 105 3.94 -12.79 -5.79
CA GLU A 105 4.65 -12.63 -4.53
C GLU A 105 3.73 -12.66 -3.32
N VAL A 106 2.52 -12.08 -3.45
CA VAL A 106 1.47 -12.15 -2.44
C VAL A 106 1.04 -13.60 -2.25
N LYS A 107 0.68 -14.28 -3.34
CA LYS A 107 0.29 -15.70 -3.32
C LYS A 107 1.38 -16.58 -2.71
N GLN A 108 2.63 -16.44 -3.19
CA GLN A 108 3.76 -17.22 -2.70
C GLN A 108 4.00 -17.03 -1.20
N SER A 109 3.86 -15.80 -0.69
CA SER A 109 4.08 -15.52 0.72
C SER A 109 2.96 -16.11 1.57
N VAL A 110 1.70 -15.91 1.17
CA VAL A 110 0.53 -16.31 1.96
C VAL A 110 0.29 -17.83 1.92
N THR A 111 0.46 -18.48 0.78
CA THR A 111 0.10 -19.90 0.58
C THR A 111 1.29 -20.83 0.42
N GLY A 112 2.50 -20.29 0.23
CA GLY A 112 3.69 -21.07 -0.15
C GLY A 112 3.76 -21.42 -1.64
N VAL A 113 2.76 -21.04 -2.45
CA VAL A 113 2.72 -21.34 -3.89
C VAL A 113 2.24 -20.12 -4.69
N GLY A 114 3.08 -19.61 -5.58
CA GLY A 114 2.82 -18.38 -6.35
C GLY A 114 1.66 -18.44 -7.35
N ASN A 115 1.19 -19.63 -7.72
CA ASN A 115 0.05 -19.82 -8.62
C ASN A 115 -1.26 -20.19 -7.90
N ALA A 116 -1.31 -20.06 -6.57
CA ALA A 116 -2.50 -20.34 -5.77
C ALA A 116 -3.73 -19.56 -6.26
N ASP A 117 -4.91 -20.18 -6.10
CA ASP A 117 -6.18 -19.54 -6.39
C ASP A 117 -6.56 -18.53 -5.30
N LYS A 118 -7.53 -17.64 -5.61
CA LYS A 118 -7.92 -16.56 -4.70
C LYS A 118 -8.56 -17.09 -3.40
N LYS A 119 -9.28 -18.21 -3.46
CA LYS A 119 -9.92 -18.81 -2.26
C LYS A 119 -8.88 -19.40 -1.32
N GLN A 120 -7.81 -19.99 -1.86
CA GLN A 120 -6.68 -20.48 -1.07
C GLN A 120 -5.98 -19.34 -0.33
N VAL A 121 -5.74 -18.21 -1.01
CA VAL A 121 -5.18 -17.02 -0.36
C VAL A 121 -6.07 -16.57 0.79
N GLN A 122 -7.37 -16.40 0.56
CA GLN A 122 -8.33 -16.00 1.60
C GLN A 122 -8.37 -16.96 2.79
N PHE A 123 -8.42 -18.26 2.53
CA PHE A 123 -8.38 -19.28 3.58
C PHE A 123 -7.10 -19.17 4.42
N MET A 124 -5.96 -18.96 3.76
CA MET A 124 -4.68 -18.82 4.45
C MET A 124 -4.58 -17.52 5.23
N VAL A 125 -5.12 -16.40 4.75
CA VAL A 125 -5.22 -15.14 5.51
C VAL A 125 -5.96 -15.38 6.83
N THR A 126 -7.14 -16.02 6.78
CA THR A 126 -7.93 -16.38 7.96
C THR A 126 -7.10 -17.21 8.95
N ARG A 127 -6.39 -18.22 8.46
CA ARG A 127 -5.58 -19.12 9.30
C ARG A 127 -4.35 -18.43 9.90
N LEU A 128 -3.61 -17.66 9.12
CA LEU A 128 -2.38 -17.00 9.54
C LEU A 128 -2.63 -15.91 10.59
N LEU A 129 -3.80 -15.27 10.55
CA LEU A 129 -4.20 -14.22 11.49
C LEU A 129 -5.12 -14.73 12.61
N GLY A 130 -5.47 -16.02 12.61
CA GLY A 130 -6.33 -16.61 13.65
C GLY A 130 -7.75 -16.03 13.66
N LEU A 131 -8.27 -15.62 12.50
CA LEU A 131 -9.61 -15.05 12.37
C LEU A 131 -10.68 -16.15 12.47
N ALA A 132 -11.82 -15.81 13.08
CA ALA A 132 -12.94 -16.76 13.23
C ALA A 132 -13.58 -17.13 11.88
N GLU A 133 -13.63 -16.18 10.95
CA GLU A 133 -14.19 -16.35 9.63
C GLU A 133 -13.37 -15.60 8.58
N THR A 134 -13.56 -15.96 7.31
CA THR A 134 -12.91 -15.28 6.20
C THR A 134 -13.42 -13.84 6.09
N PRO A 135 -12.52 -12.83 6.09
CA PRO A 135 -12.90 -11.43 5.89
C PRO A 135 -13.67 -11.24 4.59
N LYS A 136 -14.75 -10.45 4.68
CA LYS A 136 -15.57 -10.07 3.53
C LYS A 136 -15.71 -8.54 3.47
N PRO A 137 -15.82 -7.97 2.27
CA PRO A 137 -15.68 -8.63 0.96
C PRO A 137 -14.22 -9.01 0.65
N ASP A 138 -14.01 -9.67 -0.50
CA ASP A 138 -12.72 -10.19 -0.94
C ASP A 138 -11.57 -9.16 -0.86
N ASP A 139 -11.85 -7.90 -1.18
CA ASP A 139 -10.87 -6.80 -1.15
C ASP A 139 -10.23 -6.64 0.25
N VAL A 140 -11.00 -6.90 1.32
CA VAL A 140 -10.50 -6.85 2.71
C VAL A 140 -9.47 -7.95 2.97
N ALA A 141 -9.76 -9.16 2.49
CA ALA A 141 -8.82 -10.28 2.60
C ALA A 141 -7.55 -10.03 1.77
N ASP A 142 -7.69 -9.38 0.62
CA ASP A 142 -6.56 -9.00 -0.24
C ASP A 142 -5.67 -7.93 0.45
N GLY A 143 -6.26 -6.93 1.11
CA GLY A 143 -5.50 -5.95 1.91
C GLY A 143 -4.72 -6.60 3.07
N LEU A 144 -5.33 -7.55 3.78
CA LEU A 144 -4.65 -8.36 4.79
C LEU A 144 -3.55 -9.25 4.20
N ALA A 145 -3.78 -9.85 3.03
CA ALA A 145 -2.79 -10.67 2.32
C ALA A 145 -1.54 -9.85 1.97
N VAL A 146 -1.70 -8.60 1.55
CA VAL A 146 -0.60 -7.66 1.29
C VAL A 146 0.18 -7.36 2.58
N ALA A 147 -0.51 -7.11 3.69
CA ALA A 147 0.13 -6.86 4.98
C ALA A 147 0.96 -8.08 5.46
N ILE A 148 0.40 -9.28 5.35
CA ILE A 148 1.08 -10.56 5.64
C ILE A 148 2.32 -10.73 4.75
N THR A 149 2.18 -10.45 3.46
CA THR A 149 3.29 -10.53 2.49
C THR A 149 4.45 -9.65 2.92
N HIS A 150 4.18 -8.40 3.31
CA HIS A 150 5.21 -7.50 3.83
C HIS A 150 5.85 -8.06 5.11
N ALA A 151 5.03 -8.53 6.06
CA ALA A 151 5.50 -9.10 7.32
C ALA A 151 6.47 -10.28 7.09
N MET A 152 6.16 -11.17 6.16
CA MET A 152 6.97 -12.34 5.86
C MET A 152 8.27 -11.97 5.13
N ARG A 153 8.22 -11.04 4.17
CA ARG A 153 9.39 -10.70 3.35
C ARG A 153 10.38 -9.77 4.03
N MET A 154 9.94 -9.00 5.02
CA MET A 154 10.85 -8.21 5.87
C MET A 154 11.63 -9.08 6.89
N ASN A 155 11.35 -10.39 6.96
CA ASN A 155 12.18 -11.35 7.71
C ASN A 155 13.37 -11.90 6.90
N ILE A 156 13.49 -11.50 5.62
CA ILE A 156 14.67 -11.79 4.81
C ILE A 156 15.65 -10.64 5.07
N PRO A 157 16.89 -10.89 5.56
CA PRO A 157 17.86 -9.83 5.79
C PRO A 157 18.06 -9.05 4.49
N LYS A 158 17.56 -7.82 4.44
CA LYS A 158 17.75 -6.91 3.31
C LYS A 158 19.06 -6.16 3.50
N VAL A 159 19.93 -6.32 2.51
CA VAL A 159 21.01 -5.37 2.19
C VAL A 159 20.42 -3.96 2.16
N ALA A 160 21.11 -3.01 2.80
CA ALA A 160 20.64 -1.65 3.04
C ALA A 160 20.12 -0.95 1.79
N ALA A 161 18.98 -0.25 1.93
CA ALA A 161 18.44 0.60 0.87
C ALA A 161 19.35 1.82 0.65
N PRO A 162 19.48 2.32 -0.61
CA PRO A 162 20.29 3.50 -0.89
C PRO A 162 19.65 4.74 -0.26
N THR A 163 20.47 5.52 0.44
CA THR A 163 20.12 6.82 0.98
C THR A 163 19.83 7.79 -0.16
N VAL A 164 18.65 8.39 -0.19
CA VAL A 164 18.31 9.41 -1.18
C VAL A 164 18.93 10.73 -0.71
N GLU A 165 20.09 11.11 -1.24
CA GLU A 165 20.62 12.45 -1.07
C GLU A 165 19.72 13.45 -1.81
N VAL A 166 19.14 14.38 -1.05
CA VAL A 166 18.35 15.49 -1.57
C VAL A 166 19.27 16.39 -2.41
N LEU A 167 19.02 16.43 -3.72
CA LEU A 167 19.61 17.40 -4.65
C LEU A 167 19.29 18.84 -4.20
N GLN A 168 20.20 19.45 -3.45
CA GLN A 168 20.22 20.90 -3.23
C GLN A 168 20.46 21.59 -4.58
N ARG A 169 19.41 22.22 -5.11
CA ARG A 169 19.47 23.06 -6.30
C ARG A 169 20.44 24.23 -6.06
N ARG A 170 21.58 24.25 -6.76
CA ARG A 170 22.42 25.45 -6.89
C ARG A 170 21.76 26.41 -7.87
N THR A 171 21.34 27.58 -7.41
CA THR A 171 21.00 28.72 -8.27
C THR A 171 22.28 29.27 -8.92
N PRO A 172 22.31 29.57 -10.23
CA PRO A 172 23.44 30.28 -10.82
C PRO A 172 23.34 31.77 -10.53
N ALA A 173 24.42 32.34 -9.96
CA ALA A 173 24.56 33.76 -9.70
C ALA A 173 24.61 34.56 -11.01
N THR A 174 23.78 35.59 -11.11
CA THR A 174 23.73 36.56 -12.21
C THR A 174 25.03 37.39 -12.24
N ASN A 175 25.85 37.22 -13.28
CA ASN A 175 27.05 38.03 -13.48
C ASN A 175 26.71 39.26 -14.33
N ARG A 176 26.43 40.40 -13.67
CA ARG A 176 26.42 41.72 -14.32
C ARG A 176 27.87 42.15 -14.57
N ARG A 177 28.33 42.07 -15.82
CA ARG A 177 29.50 42.85 -16.27
C ARG A 177 29.04 44.13 -16.93
N LEU A 178 29.42 45.24 -16.30
CA LEU A 178 29.51 46.57 -16.89
C LEU A 178 30.35 46.51 -18.17
N VAL A 179 29.83 47.06 -19.27
CA VAL A 179 30.64 47.50 -20.40
C VAL A 179 30.65 49.03 -20.34
N LYS A 180 31.81 49.60 -20.01
CA LYS A 180 32.20 50.95 -20.41
C LYS A 180 32.79 50.86 -21.81
N VAL A 181 32.19 51.52 -22.79
CA VAL A 181 32.86 52.44 -23.74
C VAL A 181 31.81 53.48 -24.15
#